data_AF-A0A7C1W4H3-F1
#
_entry.id   AF-A0A7C1W4H3-F1
#
_cell.length_a   1.000
_cell.length_b   1.000
_cell.length_c   1.000
_cell.angle_alpha   90.00
_cell.angle_beta   90.00
_cell.angle_gamma   90.00
#
_symmetry.space_group_name_H-M   'P 1'
#
loop_
_entity.id
_entity.type
_entity.pdbx_description
1 polymer ?
#
loop_
_entity_poly.entity_id
_entity_poly.type
_entity_poly.pdbx_seq_one_letter_code
_entity_poly.pdbx_strand_id
1 'polypeptide(L)' 'MNEFCIICHDREDLSDWVHPVSKEQYKICGYCEKNIIGLCQHCGDIVFKADRFGYDDSGNIMCPKCVHLAELSEDRCSR' A
#
# COMPACT_ATOMS: atom_id res chain seq x y z
N MET A 1 8.09 19.11 -6.26
CA MET A 1 8.15 17.75 -6.82
C MET A 1 9.03 16.94 -5.90
N ASN A 2 8.57 15.78 -5.43
CA ASN A 2 9.41 14.91 -4.60
C ASN A 2 10.57 14.40 -5.48
N GLU A 3 11.81 14.54 -5.01
CA GLU A 3 13.02 14.06 -5.70
C GLU A 3 13.47 12.69 -5.15
N PHE A 4 12.51 11.92 -4.64
CA PHE A 4 12.74 10.61 -4.04
C PHE A 4 11.50 9.73 -4.24
N CYS A 5 11.72 8.42 -4.26
CA CYS A 5 10.67 7.43 -4.26
C CYS A 5 9.84 7.54 -2.97
N ILE A 6 8.53 7.71 -3.08
CA ILE A 6 7.64 7.91 -1.93
C ILE A 6 7.58 6.70 -0.97
N ILE A 7 8.16 5.56 -1.36
CA ILE A 7 8.07 4.29 -0.62
C ILE A 7 9.38 3.99 0.09
N CYS A 8 10.50 3.97 -0.65
CA CYS A 8 11.81 3.60 -0.11
C CYS A 8 12.78 4.80 0.06
N HIS A 9 12.38 6.00 -0.36
CA HIS A 9 13.21 7.22 -0.38
C HIS A 9 14.46 7.15 -1.27
N ASP A 10 14.56 6.15 -2.14
CA ASP A 10 15.59 6.09 -3.18
C ASP A 10 15.48 7.29 -4.12
N ARG A 11 16.59 7.73 -4.69
CA ARG A 11 16.67 8.93 -5.54
C ARG A 11 17.00 8.60 -7.00
N GLU A 12 17.30 7.34 -7.30
CA GLU A 12 17.65 6.86 -8.62
C GLU A 12 16.44 6.22 -9.33
N ASP A 13 16.48 6.21 -10.67
CA ASP A 13 15.51 5.53 -11.56
C ASP A 13 14.02 5.85 -11.22
N LEU A 14 13.74 7.13 -10.98
CA LEU A 14 12.41 7.61 -10.60
C LEU A 14 11.51 7.86 -11.80
N SER A 15 10.33 7.26 -11.78
CA SER A 15 9.25 7.52 -12.74
C SER A 15 8.07 8.21 -12.08
N ASP A 16 7.33 8.99 -12.87
CA ASP A 16 6.04 9.54 -12.43
C ASP A 16 5.01 8.42 -12.35
N TRP A 17 4.36 8.32 -11.20
CA TRP A 17 3.28 7.39 -10.97
C TRP A 17 2.05 8.15 -10.46
N VAL A 18 0.88 7.83 -11.01
CA VAL A 18 -0.37 8.50 -10.67
C VAL A 18 -1.25 7.53 -9.89
N HIS A 19 -1.64 7.95 -8.69
CA HIS A 19 -2.52 7.17 -7.84
C HIS A 19 -3.88 6.98 -8.52
N PRO A 20 -4.35 5.74 -8.77
CA PRO A 20 -5.50 5.52 -9.63
C PRO A 20 -6.81 6.03 -9.02
N VAL A 21 -6.89 6.15 -7.69
CA VAL A 21 -8.07 6.68 -6.97
C VAL A 21 -7.95 8.19 -6.71
N SER A 22 -7.05 8.63 -5.82
CA SER A 22 -6.86 10.05 -5.47
C SER A 22 -6.36 10.94 -6.62
N LYS A 23 -5.81 10.36 -7.70
CA LYS A 23 -5.16 11.08 -8.81
C LYS A 23 -3.92 11.89 -8.43
N GLU A 24 -3.44 11.72 -7.20
CA GLU A 24 -2.18 12.33 -6.76
C GLU A 24 -1.00 11.76 -7.54
N GLN A 25 0.00 12.62 -7.78
CA GLN A 25 1.22 12.24 -8.50
C GLN A 25 2.37 12.05 -7.51
N TYR A 26 3.08 10.94 -7.64
CA TYR A 26 4.27 10.62 -6.86
C TYR A 26 5.44 10.24 -7.76
N LYS A 27 6.64 10.28 -7.20
CA LYS A 27 7.80 9.61 -7.78
C LYS A 27 7.95 8.22 -7.18
N ILE A 28 8.14 7.21 -8.01
CA ILE A 28 8.38 5.83 -7.60
C ILE A 28 9.59 5.28 -8.37
N CYS A 29 10.50 4.57 -7.70
CA CYS A 29 11.61 3.93 -8.39
C CYS A 29 11.16 2.63 -9.08
N GLY A 30 11.86 2.22 -10.14
CA GLY A 30 11.49 1.03 -10.93
C GLY A 30 11.40 -0.27 -10.11
N TYR A 31 12.15 -0.39 -9.01
CA TYR A 31 12.02 -1.54 -8.08
C TYR A 31 10.69 -1.52 -7.34
N CYS A 32 10.34 -0.38 -6.73
CA CYS A 32 9.11 -0.25 -5.96
C CYS A 32 7.87 -0.39 -6.85
N GLU A 33 7.88 0.21 -8.05
CA GLU A 33 6.77 0.12 -9.00
C GLU A 33 6.46 -1.34 -9.37
N LYS A 34 7.48 -2.14 -9.69
CA LYS A 34 7.32 -3.57 -10.03
C LYS A 34 6.79 -4.44 -8.88
N ASN A 35 6.86 -3.94 -7.65
CA ASN A 35 6.42 -4.65 -6.46
C ASN A 35 5.08 -4.14 -5.91
N ILE A 36 4.43 -3.18 -6.58
CA ILE A 36 3.05 -2.80 -6.27
C ILE A 36 2.13 -3.97 -6.61
N ILE A 37 1.38 -4.46 -5.62
CA ILE A 37 0.34 -5.48 -5.82
C ILE A 37 -0.98 -4.80 -6.21
N GLY A 38 -1.25 -3.65 -5.62
CA GLY A 38 -2.49 -2.91 -5.85
C GLY A 38 -2.71 -1.89 -4.74
N LEU A 39 -3.98 -1.55 -4.54
CA LEU A 39 -4.42 -0.65 -3.48
C LEU A 39 -5.24 -1.39 -2.44
N CYS A 40 -5.06 -1.00 -1.18
CA CYS A 40 -5.94 -1.39 -0.11
C CYS A 40 -7.36 -0.88 -0.37
N GLN A 41 -8.35 -1.77 -0.40
CA GLN A 41 -9.73 -1.37 -0.66
C GLN A 41 -10.41 -0.65 0.51
N HIS A 42 -9.74 -0.59 1.67
CA HIS A 42 -10.27 0.04 2.89
C HIS A 42 -9.78 1.48 3.10
N CYS A 43 -8.54 1.78 2.73
CA CYS A 43 -7.94 3.11 2.92
C CYS A 43 -7.32 3.73 1.67
N GLY A 44 -7.21 2.98 0.58
CA GLY A 44 -6.57 3.42 -0.65
C GLY A 44 -5.04 3.38 -0.64
N ASP A 45 -4.39 3.00 0.47
CA ASP A 45 -2.92 2.92 0.53
C ASP A 45 -2.37 1.92 -0.51
N ILE A 46 -1.19 2.25 -1.06
CA ILE A 46 -0.46 1.37 -1.95
C ILE A 46 0.04 0.16 -1.16
N VAL A 47 -0.18 -1.04 -1.71
CA VAL A 47 0.23 -2.30 -1.09
C VAL A 47 1.39 -2.89 -1.87
N PHE A 48 2.48 -3.20 -1.16
CA PHE A 48 3.69 -3.77 -1.74
C PHE A 48 3.83 -5.25 -1.44
N LYS A 49 4.46 -5.97 -2.35
CA LYS A 49 4.76 -7.40 -2.19
C LYS A 49 5.68 -7.72 -1.03
N ALA A 50 6.53 -6.77 -0.64
CA ALA A 50 7.42 -6.91 0.51
C ALA A 50 6.70 -6.72 1.86
N ASP A 51 5.52 -6.09 1.85
CA ASP A 51 4.77 -5.82 3.08
C ASP A 51 3.96 -7.04 3.52
N ARG A 52 3.65 -7.12 4.82
CA ARG A 52 2.66 -8.06 5.33
C ARG A 52 1.25 -7.55 4.96
N PHE A 53 0.71 -7.99 3.83
CA PHE A 53 -0.66 -7.69 3.42
C PHE A 53 -1.61 -8.86 3.69
N GLY A 54 -2.91 -8.61 3.59
CA GLY A 54 -3.95 -9.62 3.77
C GLY A 54 -5.12 -9.40 2.83
N TYR A 55 -6.18 -10.16 3.06
CA TYR A 55 -7.44 -10.04 2.34
C TYR A 55 -8.59 -10.00 3.33
N ASP A 56 -9.65 -9.25 3.03
CA ASP A 56 -10.91 -9.34 3.79
C ASP A 56 -11.75 -10.55 3.36
N ASP A 57 -12.87 -10.78 4.04
CA ASP A 57 -13.80 -11.88 3.74
C ASP A 57 -14.40 -11.84 2.32
N SER A 58 -14.34 -10.67 1.67
CA SER A 58 -14.78 -10.48 0.29
C SER A 58 -13.65 -10.69 -0.73
N GLY A 59 -12.44 -11.03 -0.28
CA GLY A 59 -11.26 -11.23 -1.11
C GLY A 59 -10.57 -9.94 -1.55
N ASN A 60 -10.89 -8.79 -0.94
CA ASN A 60 -10.24 -7.53 -1.28
C ASN A 60 -8.89 -7.38 -0.57
N ILE A 61 -7.91 -6.80 -1.27
CA ILE A 61 -6.58 -6.53 -0.71
C ILE A 61 -6.67 -5.55 0.46
N MET A 62 -5.99 -5.88 1.55
CA MET A 62 -5.82 -5.05 2.73
C MET A 62 -4.35 -4.72 2.97
N CYS A 63 -4.03 -3.44 3.22
CA CYS A 63 -2.70 -3.03 3.65
C CYS A 63 -2.38 -3.55 5.07
N PRO A 64 -1.10 -3.59 5.49
CA PRO A 64 -0.70 -4.08 6.81
C PRO A 64 -1.44 -3.41 7.97
N LYS A 65 -1.72 -2.11 7.85
CA LYS A 65 -2.44 -1.33 8.86
C LYS A 65 -3.89 -1.82 9.00
N CYS A 66 -4.60 -2.03 7.89
CA CYS A 66 -5.97 -2.51 7.91
C CYS A 66 -6.05 -3.96 8.41
N VAL A 67 -5.09 -4.81 8.06
CA VAL A 67 -4.99 -6.17 8.61
C VAL A 67 -4.84 -6.12 10.12
N HIS A 68 -3.89 -5.33 10.63
CA HIS A 68 -3.68 -5.21 12.07
C HIS A 68 -4.92 -4.69 12.81
N LEU A 69 -5.64 -3.72 12.24
CA LEU A 69 -6.87 -3.20 12.84
C LEU A 69 -7.99 -4.26 12.87
N ALA A 70 -8.08 -5.10 11.84
CA ALA A 70 -9.03 -6.21 11.80
C ALA A 70 -8.70 -7.26 12.87
N GLU A 71 -7.44 -7.70 12.96
CA GLU A 71 -6.95 -8.62 14.00
C GLU A 71 -7.29 -8.11 15.42
N LEU A 72 -7.05 -6.82 15.69
CA LEU A 72 -7.39 -6.19 16.98
C LEU A 72 -8.90 -6.03 17.22
N SER A 73 -9.73 -6.10 16.19
CA SER A 73 -11.19 -6.01 16.31
C SER A 73 -11.80 -7.37 16.61
N GLU A 74 -11.26 -8.44 16.03
CA GLU A 74 -11.68 -9.82 16.29
C GLU A 74 -11.32 -10.25 17.71
N ASP A 75 -10.13 -9.90 18.19
CA ASP A 75 -9.68 -10.19 19.57
C ASP A 75 -10.54 -9.48 20.65
N ARG A 76 -11.29 -8.43 20.28
CA ARG A 76 -12.14 -7.67 21.21
C ARG A 76 -13.50 -8.31 21.48
N CYS A 77 -13.92 -9.32 20.72
CA CYS A 77 -15.16 -10.07 20.96
C CYS A 77 -14.95 -11.36 21.79
N SER A 78 -13.73 -11.65 22.25
CA SER A 78 -13.40 -12.88 22.99
C SER A 78 -13.21 -12.70 24.51
N ARG A 79 -13.66 -11.59 25.10
CA ARG A 79 -13.59 -11.35 26.56
C ARG A 79 -14.92 -10.93 27.16
#